data_AF-E7N3F1-F1
#
_entry.id   AF-E7N3F1-F1
#
_cell.length_a   1.000
_cell.length_b   1.000
_cell.length_c   1.000
_cell.angle_alpha   90.00
_cell.angle_beta   90.00
_cell.angle_gamma   90.00
#
_symmetry.space_group_name_H-M   'P 1'
#
loop_
_entity.id
_entity.type
_entity.pdbx_description
1 polymer ?
#
loop_
_entity_poly.entity_id
_entity_poly.type
_entity_poly.pdbx_seq_one_letter_code
_entity_poly.pdbx_strand_id
1 'polypeptide(L)'
;MLRVLHRIEILDKYTVREIQPRSTSRALISQTLTTCLETNQSGEDSIREIEAYLLSTGWEVKKIKAITGTHPLSAKKDRYIAVVETAKNDSYNPVVVIKYDDTLTRLNL
;
A
#
# COMPACT_ATOMS: atom_id res chain seq x y z
N MET A 1 8.75 15.70 -5.93
CA MET A 1 7.84 15.01 -4.99
C MET A 1 6.93 13.99 -5.67
N LEU A 2 6.00 14.40 -6.56
CA LEU A 2 5.12 13.48 -7.31
C LEU A 2 5.89 12.41 -8.12
N ARG A 3 7.00 12.79 -8.76
CA ARG A 3 7.90 11.85 -9.47
C ARG A 3 8.55 10.79 -8.55
N VAL A 4 8.71 11.09 -7.26
CA VAL A 4 9.33 10.17 -6.29
C VAL A 4 8.31 9.10 -5.89
N LEU A 5 7.06 9.49 -5.65
CA LEU A 5 5.97 8.55 -5.38
C LEU A 5 5.78 7.55 -6.53
N HIS A 6 5.85 8.01 -7.78
CA HIS A 6 5.75 7.13 -8.94
C HIS A 6 6.96 6.17 -9.09
N ARG A 7 8.07 6.38 -8.37
CA ARG A 7 9.26 5.52 -8.42
C ARG A 7 9.40 4.61 -7.20
N ILE A 8 8.40 4.55 -6.31
CA ILE A 8 8.49 3.70 -5.12
C ILE A 8 8.37 2.23 -5.55
N GLU A 9 9.50 1.53 -5.50
CA GLU A 9 9.72 0.15 -5.98
C GLU A 9 8.81 -0.90 -5.31
N ILE A 10 8.22 -0.57 -4.16
CA ILE A 10 7.26 -1.46 -3.48
C ILE A 10 6.15 -1.89 -4.43
N LEU A 11 5.68 -0.99 -5.31
CA LEU A 11 4.59 -1.28 -6.23
C LEU A 11 5.06 -2.05 -7.47
N ASP A 12 6.31 -1.84 -7.87
CA ASP A 12 6.87 -2.39 -9.11
C ASP A 12 7.36 -3.85 -8.93
N LYS A 13 7.50 -4.35 -7.68
CA LYS A 13 7.84 -5.76 -7.40
C LYS A 13 6.62 -6.70 -7.39
N TYR A 14 5.42 -6.16 -7.14
CA TYR A 14 4.19 -6.96 -7.16
C TYR A 14 3.85 -7.48 -8.56
N THR A 15 4.30 -6.82 -9.62
CA THR A 15 4.22 -7.33 -11.01
C THR A 15 4.86 -8.72 -11.24
N VAL A 16 5.68 -9.24 -10.32
CA VAL A 16 6.43 -10.50 -10.49
C VAL A 16 5.84 -11.66 -9.67
N ARG A 17 4.89 -11.42 -8.75
CA ARG A 17 4.29 -12.45 -7.87
C ARG A 17 2.81 -12.70 -8.23
N GLU A 18 2.13 -13.59 -7.49
CA GLU A 18 0.68 -13.87 -7.63
C GLU A 18 -0.22 -12.67 -7.32
N ILE A 19 0.35 -11.58 -6.77
CA ILE A 19 -0.33 -10.32 -6.49
C ILE A 19 0.09 -9.30 -7.55
N GLN A 20 -0.68 -9.13 -8.63
CA GLN A 20 -0.30 -8.23 -9.73
C GLN A 20 -1.09 -6.93 -9.71
N PRO A 21 -0.52 -5.77 -10.06
CA PRO A 21 -1.34 -4.58 -10.26
C PRO A 21 -2.35 -4.81 -11.38
N ARG A 22 -3.63 -4.57 -11.09
CA ARG A 22 -4.68 -4.59 -12.10
C ARG A 22 -4.29 -3.62 -13.21
N SER A 23 -4.16 -4.11 -14.44
CA SER A 23 -3.70 -3.29 -15.56
C SER A 23 -4.53 -2.00 -15.64
N THR A 24 -3.86 -0.84 -15.53
CA THR A 24 -4.40 0.55 -15.42
C THR A 24 -4.87 1.08 -14.05
N SER A 25 -4.71 0.36 -12.94
CA SER A 25 -5.23 0.81 -11.62
C SER A 25 -4.34 1.78 -10.82
N ARG A 26 -3.22 2.24 -11.41
CA ARG A 26 -2.29 3.15 -10.74
C ARG A 26 -2.70 4.61 -10.97
N ALA A 27 -3.06 5.32 -9.90
CA ALA A 27 -3.44 6.72 -9.95
C ALA A 27 -2.56 7.56 -9.00
N LEU A 28 -2.00 8.66 -9.50
CA LEU A 28 -1.25 9.65 -8.71
C LEU A 28 -2.07 10.93 -8.60
N ILE A 29 -2.61 11.22 -7.41
CA ILE A 29 -3.46 12.37 -7.15
C ILE A 29 -2.94 13.07 -5.89
N SER A 30 -2.60 14.37 -6.00
CA SER A 30 -2.29 15.22 -4.84
C SER A 30 -1.36 14.58 -3.79
N GLN A 31 -0.20 14.08 -4.23
CA GLN A 31 0.82 13.42 -3.37
C GLN A 31 0.39 12.06 -2.78
N THR A 32 -0.67 11.47 -3.32
CA THR A 32 -1.13 10.13 -3.02
C THR A 32 -0.99 9.27 -4.26
N LEU A 33 -0.32 8.13 -4.11
CA LEU A 33 -0.25 7.09 -5.11
C LEU A 33 -1.11 5.91 -4.67
N THR A 34 -2.14 5.59 -5.45
CA THR A 34 -3.00 4.45 -5.21
C THR A 34 -2.79 3.42 -6.30
N THR A 35 -2.78 2.15 -5.94
CA THR A 35 -2.83 1.04 -6.89
C THR A 35 -3.76 -0.05 -6.37
N CYS A 36 -4.48 -0.69 -7.28
CA CYS A 36 -5.23 -1.90 -6.96
C CYS A 36 -4.44 -3.11 -7.45
N LEU A 37 -4.28 -4.09 -6.59
CA LEU A 37 -3.64 -5.36 -6.89
C LEU A 37 -4.73 -6.43 -7.02
N GLU A 38 -4.54 -7.37 -7.94
CA GLU A 38 -5.33 -8.57 -8.15
C GLU A 38 -4.52 -9.77 -7.67
N THR A 39 -5.15 -10.65 -6.91
CA THR A 39 -4.51 -11.87 -6.39
C THR A 39 -5.52 -13.00 -6.26
N ASN A 40 -5.04 -14.22 -6.47
CA ASN A 40 -5.81 -15.44 -6.25
C ASN A 40 -5.75 -15.93 -4.80
N GLN A 41 -4.92 -15.29 -3.96
CA GLN A 41 -4.76 -15.63 -2.56
C GLN A 41 -5.84 -14.97 -1.70
N SER A 42 -6.05 -15.49 -0.49
CA SER A 42 -6.92 -14.83 0.47
C SER A 42 -6.42 -13.41 0.77
N GLY A 43 -7.35 -12.52 1.17
CA GLY A 43 -6.98 -11.16 1.57
C GLY A 43 -5.99 -11.15 2.74
N GLU A 44 -6.10 -12.10 3.67
CA GLU A 44 -5.21 -12.21 4.83
C GLU A 44 -3.78 -12.62 4.42
N ASP A 45 -3.64 -13.62 3.55
CA ASP A 45 -2.33 -14.05 3.05
C ASP A 45 -1.64 -12.95 2.26
N SER A 46 -2.41 -12.26 1.41
CA SER A 46 -1.91 -11.14 0.62
C SER A 46 -1.39 -10.01 1.50
N ILE A 47 -2.09 -9.70 2.60
CA ILE A 47 -1.67 -8.68 3.55
C ILE A 47 -0.45 -9.11 4.35
N ARG A 48 -0.35 -10.38 4.76
CA ARG A 48 0.86 -10.91 5.41
C ARG A 48 2.06 -10.81 4.49
N GLU A 49 1.89 -11.08 3.20
CA GLU A 49 2.98 -10.95 2.23
C GLU A 49 3.43 -9.49 2.05
N ILE A 50 2.46 -8.57 1.94
CA ILE A 50 2.74 -7.14 1.83
C ILE A 50 3.40 -6.60 3.12
N GLU A 51 2.95 -7.05 4.29
CA GLU A 51 3.56 -6.74 5.59
C GLU A 51 5.03 -7.20 5.65
N ALA A 52 5.29 -8.46 5.29
CA ALA A 52 6.64 -9.01 5.31
C ALA A 52 7.58 -8.23 4.39
N TYR A 53 7.09 -7.82 3.22
CA TYR A 53 7.85 -6.98 2.30
C TYR A 53 8.16 -5.60 2.90
N LEU A 54 7.16 -4.93 3.45
CA LEU A 54 7.31 -3.62 4.08
C LEU A 54 8.37 -3.66 5.19
N LEU A 55 8.30 -4.67 6.07
CA LEU A 55 9.31 -4.89 7.10
C LEU A 55 10.71 -5.14 6.50
N SER A 56 10.82 -5.99 5.48
CA SER A 56 12.11 -6.31 4.83
C SER A 56 12.77 -5.10 4.14
N THR A 57 11.98 -4.08 3.80
CA THR A 57 12.43 -2.86 3.14
C THR A 57 12.57 -1.68 4.11
N GLY A 58 12.52 -1.94 5.41
CA GLY A 58 12.76 -0.96 6.47
C GLY A 58 11.58 -0.03 6.74
N TRP A 59 10.35 -0.46 6.42
CA TRP A 59 9.15 0.24 6.87
C TRP A 59 8.78 -0.20 8.29
N GLU A 60 8.37 0.75 9.11
CA GLU A 60 7.75 0.50 10.40
C GLU A 60 6.27 0.17 10.19
N VAL A 61 5.89 -1.07 10.45
CA VAL A 61 4.53 -1.56 10.20
C VAL A 61 3.71 -1.58 11.50
N LYS A 62 2.47 -1.08 11.43
CA LYS A 62 1.46 -1.14 12.50
C LYS A 62 0.20 -1.82 11.98
N LYS A 63 -0.18 -2.92 12.63
CA LYS A 63 -1.47 -3.58 12.38
C LYS A 63 -2.59 -2.75 12.96
N ILE A 64 -3.55 -2.34 12.14
CA ILE A 64 -4.76 -1.67 12.63
C ILE A 64 -5.78 -2.76 12.94
N LYS A 65 -6.46 -2.62 14.09
CA LYS A 65 -7.50 -3.56 14.48
C LYS A 65 -8.61 -3.51 13.42
N ALA A 66 -8.90 -4.64 12.80
CA ALA A 66 -9.89 -4.74 11.73
C ALA A 66 -11.25 -4.19 12.21
N ILE A 67 -11.76 -3.19 11.49
CA ILE A 67 -13.20 -2.92 11.50
C ILE A 67 -13.79 -3.94 10.53
N THR A 68 -14.94 -4.51 10.88
CA THR A 68 -15.55 -5.67 10.20
C THR A 68 -15.39 -5.64 8.67
N GLY A 69 -14.60 -6.57 8.13
CA GLY A 69 -14.44 -6.75 6.67
C GLY A 69 -13.30 -5.97 5.99
N THR A 70 -12.48 -5.23 6.73
CA THR A 70 -11.23 -4.65 6.20
C THR A 70 -10.07 -5.03 7.11
N HIS A 71 -8.98 -5.53 6.54
CA HIS A 71 -7.73 -5.75 7.24
C HIS A 71 -6.81 -4.56 6.94
N PRO A 72 -6.72 -3.54 7.80
CA PRO A 72 -5.99 -2.32 7.49
C PRO A 72 -4.55 -2.46 8.00
N LEU A 73 -3.60 -2.57 7.09
CA LEU A 73 -2.19 -2.43 7.41
C LEU A 73 -1.80 -0.96 7.25
N SER A 74 -1.05 -0.39 8.19
CA SER A 74 -0.40 0.91 7.99
C SER A 74 1.10 0.75 8.20
N ALA A 75 1.90 1.40 7.36
CA ALA A 75 3.35 1.37 7.45
C ALA A 75 3.95 2.75 7.19
N LYS A 76 5.05 3.07 7.86
CA LYS A 76 5.77 4.34 7.70
C LYS A 76 7.22 4.12 7.34
N LYS A 77 7.74 4.91 6.41
CA LYS A 77 9.17 5.02 6.12
C LYS A 77 9.50 6.46 5.75
N ASP A 78 10.41 7.08 6.48
CA ASP A 78 10.75 8.50 6.32
C ASP A 78 9.49 9.40 6.36
N ARG A 79 9.22 10.09 5.24
CA ARG A 79 8.05 10.95 5.01
C ARG A 79 6.94 10.24 4.23
N TYR A 80 6.91 8.92 4.19
CA TYR A 80 5.91 8.16 3.45
C TYR A 80 5.08 7.29 4.39
N ILE A 81 3.77 7.27 4.13
CA ILE A 81 2.81 6.41 4.81
C ILE A 81 2.18 5.51 3.75
N ALA A 82 2.29 4.20 3.92
CA ALA A 82 1.59 3.21 3.12
C ALA A 82 0.41 2.67 3.92
N VAL A 83 -0.76 2.58 3.28
CA VAL A 83 -1.96 1.95 3.80
C VAL A 83 -2.36 0.85 2.84
N VAL A 84 -2.68 -0.32 3.37
CA VAL A 84 -3.15 -1.46 2.58
C VAL A 84 -4.54 -1.83 3.08
N GLU A 85 -5.47 -1.93 2.15
CA GLU A 85 -6.87 -2.27 2.42
C GLU A 85 -7.29 -3.41 1.51
N THR A 86 -8.18 -4.28 1.98
CA THR A 86 -8.78 -5.34 1.16
C THR A 86 -10.28 -5.10 1.04
N ALA A 87 -10.82 -5.22 -0.17
CA ALA A 87 -12.25 -5.13 -0.41
C ALA A 87 -12.93 -6.50 -0.16
N LYS A 88 -14.15 -6.49 0.38
CA LYS A 88 -14.89 -7.69 0.81
C LYS A 88 -15.61 -8.44 -0.32
N ASN A 89 -15.65 -7.91 -1.55
CA ASN A 89 -16.48 -8.47 -2.62
C ASN A 89 -15.68 -9.41 -3.53
N ASP A 90 -15.93 -10.72 -3.43
CA ASP A 90 -15.75 -11.86 -4.36
C ASP A 90 -14.51 -11.97 -5.26
N SER A 91 -13.56 -11.06 -5.16
CA SER A 91 -12.26 -11.06 -5.84
C SER A 91 -11.28 -10.42 -4.87
N TYR A 92 -10.31 -11.20 -4.38
CA TYR A 92 -9.33 -10.73 -3.40
C TYR A 92 -8.43 -9.68 -4.05
N ASN A 93 -8.79 -8.40 -3.88
CA ASN A 93 -8.09 -7.29 -4.50
C ASN A 93 -7.58 -6.34 -3.42
N PRO A 94 -6.33 -6.47 -2.95
CA PRO A 94 -5.74 -5.50 -2.05
C PRO A 94 -5.52 -4.17 -2.79
N VAL A 95 -5.89 -3.08 -2.14
CA VAL A 95 -5.62 -1.71 -2.56
C VAL A 95 -4.48 -1.18 -1.71
N VAL A 96 -3.40 -0.74 -2.35
CA VAL A 96 -2.25 -0.11 -1.68
C VAL A 96 -2.27 1.38 -1.98
N VAL A 97 -2.29 2.18 -0.92
CA VAL A 97 -2.28 3.64 -0.97
C VAL A 97 -1.03 4.15 -0.28
N ILE A 98 -0.14 4.80 -1.04
CA ILE A 98 1.06 5.43 -0.51
C ILE A 98 0.89 6.94 -0.55
N LYS A 99 0.94 7.57 0.61
CA LYS A 99 0.86 9.01 0.79
C LYS A 99 2.23 9.54 1.18
N TYR A 100 2.60 10.68 0.63
CA TYR A 100 3.68 11.48 1.20
C TYR A 100 3.11 12.26 2.39
N ASP A 101 3.65 12.00 3.58
CA ASP A 101 3.38 12.73 4.80
C ASP A 101 4.25 13.99 4.86
N ASP A 102 3.67 15.06 4.33
CA ASP A 102 4.20 16.43 4.37
C ASP A 102 3.98 17.10 5.72
N THR A 103 3.32 16.48 6.72
CA THR A 103 2.78 17.18 7.89
C THR A 103 3.77 18.14 8.58
N LEU A 104 5.07 17.81 8.62
CA LEU A 104 6.11 18.72 9.11
C LEU A 104 6.30 19.99 8.25
N THR A 105 6.31 19.85 6.92
CA THR A 105 6.33 20.96 5.96
C THR A 105 5.03 21.77 6.03
N ARG A 106 3.88 21.11 6.20
CA ARG A 106 2.57 21.73 6.40
C ARG A 106 2.43 22.53 7.70
N LEU A 107 3.19 22.15 8.74
CA LEU A 107 3.20 22.81 10.04
C LEU A 107 4.32 23.84 10.19
N ASN A 108 5.16 24.08 9.16
CA ASN A 108 6.34 24.96 9.23
C ASN A 108 7.26 24.61 10.43
N LEU A 109 7.46 23.31 10.67
CA LEU A 109 8.38 22.78 11.69
C LEU A 109 9.71 22.35 11.08
#